data_AF-A0A7C3U1A1-F1
#
_entry.id   AF-A0A7C3U1A1-F1
#
_cell.length_a   1.000
_cell.length_b   1.000
_cell.length_c   1.000
_cell.angle_alpha   90.00
_cell.angle_beta   90.00
_cell.angle_gamma   90.00
#
_symmetry.space_group_name_H-M   'P 1'
#
loop_
_entity.id
_entity.type
_entity.pdbx_description
1 polymer ?
#
loop_
_entity_poly.entity_id
_entity_poly.type
_entity_poly.pdbx_seq_one_letter_code
_entity_poly.pdbx_strand_id
1 'polypeptide(L)'
;MHHSINGAFAFSHPPQTWQRLGRIIERGMAGEFDASVTGDPCIVWDEAHERYRMFYFAQKHVDGREVNAVGQALARSALDIGAGAWYKLGPLAYVNPDALLGGAHKPWLLMDAYRPNVAVRLDGQYRLFVVSWRGSTKVIQMATAPSLDGPWQVQRQPVLDVGSGDAFDAYHVDTVTAFWFEARQQILLFYKGYPALAQPDQPRSPYGSGSAAAVMSPGDTVARKLGKVLAPSSLPGHWAGGWIGGLQIVPARRGGWYALLNASPTPPPSPELSPIVREPAPSLGGWAYTAEEWPVGGWQMLARPIE
;
A
#
# COMPACT_ATOMS: atom_id res chain seq x y z
N MET A 1 14.47 -18.13 -17.16
CA MET A 1 15.81 -18.00 -16.55
C MET A 1 16.09 -16.51 -16.36
N HIS A 2 15.81 -15.96 -15.18
CA HIS A 2 16.23 -14.62 -14.78
C HIS A 2 16.88 -14.72 -13.40
N HIS A 3 18.16 -15.09 -13.40
CA HIS A 3 19.04 -14.76 -12.29
C HIS A 3 19.67 -13.40 -12.59
N SER A 4 19.23 -12.40 -11.84
CA SER A 4 19.97 -11.17 -11.61
C SER A 4 19.75 -10.84 -10.14
N ILE A 5 20.54 -11.49 -9.27
CA ILE A 5 20.59 -11.18 -7.84
C ILE A 5 21.44 -9.90 -7.60
N ASN A 6 22.07 -9.31 -8.63
CA ASN A 6 22.99 -8.17 -8.47
C ASN A 6 22.83 -7.01 -9.48
N GLY A 7 21.69 -6.91 -10.18
CA GLY A 7 21.42 -5.82 -11.14
C GLY A 7 20.17 -5.02 -10.78
N ALA A 8 20.23 -3.69 -10.89
CA ALA A 8 19.06 -2.82 -10.74
C ALA A 8 17.99 -3.22 -11.77
N PHE A 9 16.79 -3.54 -11.29
CA PHE A 9 15.68 -3.93 -12.15
C PHE A 9 14.99 -2.67 -12.69
N ALA A 10 14.74 -2.62 -13.99
CA ALA A 10 14.02 -1.52 -14.60
C ALA A 10 13.14 -1.99 -15.77
N PHE A 11 11.91 -1.50 -15.80
CA PHE A 11 10.94 -1.73 -16.87
C PHE A 11 11.25 -0.88 -18.10
N SER A 12 11.27 -1.49 -19.29
CA SER A 12 11.25 -0.76 -20.56
C SER A 12 9.91 -0.07 -20.79
N HIS A 13 8.83 -0.80 -20.54
CA HIS A 13 7.45 -0.33 -20.56
C HIS A 13 6.60 -1.24 -19.66
N PRO A 14 5.47 -0.76 -19.13
CA PRO A 14 4.49 -1.62 -18.48
C PRO A 14 3.97 -2.70 -19.44
N PRO A 15 3.63 -3.90 -18.96
CA PRO A 15 2.92 -4.90 -19.76
C PRO A 15 1.57 -4.35 -20.22
N GLN A 16 1.27 -4.50 -21.51
CA GLN A 16 0.02 -4.03 -22.12
C GLN A 16 -1.11 -5.06 -22.04
N THR A 17 -0.78 -6.32 -21.82
CA THR A 17 -1.73 -7.43 -21.74
C THR A 17 -1.54 -8.18 -20.44
N TRP A 18 -2.65 -8.49 -19.80
CA TRP A 18 -2.68 -9.18 -18.51
C TRP A 18 -3.64 -10.37 -18.61
N GLN A 19 -3.23 -11.47 -18.00
CA GLN A 19 -4.07 -12.65 -17.86
C GLN A 19 -4.31 -12.89 -16.38
N ARG A 20 -5.57 -12.92 -15.98
CA ARG A 20 -5.97 -13.31 -14.63
C ARG A 20 -5.82 -14.83 -14.48
N LEU A 21 -4.89 -15.27 -13.64
CA LEU A 21 -4.60 -16.70 -13.43
C LEU A 21 -5.36 -17.35 -12.28
N GLY A 22 -6.07 -16.56 -11.46
CA GLY A 22 -6.86 -17.06 -10.34
C GLY A 22 -6.54 -16.35 -9.02
N ARG A 23 -6.98 -16.95 -7.91
CA ARG A 23 -6.70 -16.46 -6.54
C ARG A 23 -5.43 -17.14 -6.02
N ILE A 24 -4.49 -16.36 -5.52
CA ILE A 24 -3.24 -16.89 -4.94
C ILE A 24 -3.34 -17.18 -3.45
N ILE A 25 -4.30 -16.55 -2.77
CA ILE A 25 -4.63 -16.79 -1.36
C ILE A 25 -6.14 -16.82 -1.20
N GLU A 26 -6.64 -17.87 -0.56
CA GLU A 26 -8.07 -18.05 -0.27
C GLU A 26 -8.40 -17.53 1.12
N ARG A 27 -9.66 -17.17 1.36
CA ARG A 27 -10.15 -16.87 2.71
C ARG A 27 -10.04 -18.08 3.62
N GLY A 28 -9.89 -17.82 4.91
CA GLY A 28 -9.94 -18.86 5.92
C GLY A 28 -11.32 -19.50 6.05
N MET A 29 -11.38 -20.63 6.74
CA MET A 29 -12.64 -21.22 7.18
C MET A 29 -13.36 -20.29 8.18
N ALA A 30 -14.67 -20.51 8.37
CA ALA A 30 -15.44 -19.75 9.34
C ALA A 30 -14.79 -19.80 10.74
N GLY A 31 -14.60 -18.63 11.35
CA GLY A 31 -13.95 -18.47 12.65
C GLY A 31 -12.43 -18.23 12.60
N GLU A 32 -11.77 -18.51 11.48
CA GLU A 32 -10.35 -18.20 11.30
C GLU A 32 -10.11 -16.68 11.22
N PHE A 33 -8.88 -16.25 11.51
CA PHE A 33 -8.52 -14.82 11.60
C PHE A 33 -8.67 -14.05 10.27
N ASP A 34 -8.72 -14.76 9.14
CA ASP A 34 -8.85 -14.22 7.80
C ASP A 34 -10.07 -14.80 7.05
N ALA A 35 -11.11 -15.21 7.79
CA ALA A 35 -12.33 -15.81 7.23
C ALA A 35 -13.14 -14.85 6.36
N SER A 36 -13.06 -13.54 6.61
CA SER A 36 -13.86 -12.51 5.92
C SER A 36 -13.09 -11.82 4.80
N VAL A 37 -11.82 -11.47 5.03
CA VAL A 37 -10.97 -10.80 4.02
C VAL A 37 -9.58 -11.42 4.01
N THR A 38 -9.07 -11.61 2.79
CA THR A 38 -7.67 -11.85 2.45
C THR A 38 -7.35 -10.95 1.26
N GLY A 39 -6.60 -9.87 1.48
CA GLY A 39 -6.38 -8.85 0.45
C GLY A 39 -5.16 -7.99 0.70
N ASP A 40 -4.97 -6.97 -0.15
CA ASP A 40 -3.92 -5.96 -0.04
C ASP A 40 -2.51 -6.56 0.24
N PRO A 41 -2.01 -7.47 -0.62
CA PRO A 41 -0.78 -8.18 -0.36
C PRO A 41 0.45 -7.29 -0.56
N CYS A 42 1.42 -7.43 0.35
CA CYS A 42 2.79 -6.98 0.19
C CYS A 42 3.69 -8.22 0.11
N ILE A 43 4.32 -8.43 -1.05
CA ILE A 43 5.16 -9.60 -1.32
C ILE A 43 6.63 -9.20 -1.35
N VAL A 44 7.46 -9.90 -0.58
CA VAL A 44 8.91 -9.70 -0.54
C VAL A 44 9.66 -11.02 -0.61
N TRP A 45 10.88 -11.00 -1.12
CA TRP A 45 11.81 -12.11 -0.98
C TRP A 45 12.28 -12.23 0.47
N ASP A 46 12.17 -13.43 1.03
CA ASP A 46 12.60 -13.77 2.38
C ASP A 46 13.87 -14.62 2.32
N GLU A 47 15.01 -13.97 2.53
CA GLU A 47 16.33 -14.60 2.50
C GLU A 47 16.49 -15.73 3.52
N ALA A 48 15.82 -15.65 4.69
CA ALA A 48 15.95 -16.68 5.72
C ALA A 48 15.25 -17.99 5.31
N HIS A 49 14.26 -17.90 4.44
CA HIS A 49 13.48 -19.04 3.95
C HIS A 49 13.77 -19.39 2.48
N GLU A 50 14.59 -18.58 1.80
CA GLU A 50 14.92 -18.67 0.38
C GLU A 50 13.68 -18.79 -0.52
N ARG A 51 12.65 -17.98 -0.22
CA ARG A 51 11.36 -17.99 -0.93
C ARG A 51 10.63 -16.67 -0.74
N TYR A 52 9.53 -16.46 -1.47
CA TYR A 52 8.69 -15.28 -1.27
C TYR A 52 7.83 -15.39 0.00
N ARG A 53 7.75 -14.28 0.74
CA ARG A 53 6.82 -14.06 1.84
C ARG A 53 5.78 -13.02 1.43
N MET A 54 4.53 -13.27 1.81
CA MET A 54 3.42 -12.34 1.68
C MET A 54 2.97 -11.90 3.06
N PHE A 55 2.82 -10.60 3.23
CA PHE A 55 2.03 -9.99 4.29
C PHE A 55 0.71 -9.53 3.66
N TYR A 56 -0.43 -9.80 4.30
CA TYR A 56 -1.73 -9.48 3.71
C TYR A 56 -2.72 -8.98 4.76
N PHE A 57 -3.69 -8.19 4.32
CA PHE A 57 -4.83 -7.82 5.15
C PHE A 57 -5.70 -9.06 5.42
N ALA A 58 -5.83 -9.39 6.69
CA ALA A 58 -6.73 -10.41 7.22
C ALA A 58 -7.87 -9.74 8.01
N GLN A 59 -9.10 -10.21 7.80
CA GLN A 59 -10.24 -9.81 8.62
C GLN A 59 -11.08 -11.02 8.98
N LYS A 60 -11.64 -11.00 10.19
CA LYS A 60 -12.77 -11.82 10.60
C LYS A 60 -13.86 -10.99 11.27
N HIS A 61 -15.03 -11.58 11.41
CA HIS A 61 -16.10 -11.04 12.24
C HIS A 61 -16.17 -11.78 13.57
N VAL A 62 -16.23 -11.04 14.68
CA VAL A 62 -16.45 -11.57 16.03
C VAL A 62 -17.58 -10.75 16.65
N ASP A 63 -18.67 -11.42 17.02
CA ASP A 63 -19.86 -10.79 17.63
C ASP A 63 -20.38 -9.56 16.85
N GLY A 64 -20.44 -9.69 15.52
CA GLY A 64 -20.89 -8.62 14.62
C GLY A 64 -19.91 -7.47 14.40
N ARG A 65 -18.67 -7.59 14.92
CA ARG A 65 -17.61 -6.56 14.76
C ARG A 65 -16.48 -7.08 13.90
N GLU A 66 -15.91 -6.19 13.08
CA GLU A 66 -14.71 -6.46 12.31
C GLU A 66 -13.48 -6.51 13.21
N VAL A 67 -12.70 -7.58 13.09
CA VAL A 67 -11.39 -7.73 13.72
C VAL A 67 -10.36 -7.82 12.62
N ASN A 68 -9.54 -6.78 12.50
CA ASN A 68 -8.52 -6.65 11.47
C ASN A 68 -7.15 -7.10 12.01
N ALA A 69 -6.42 -7.84 11.20
CA ALA A 69 -5.06 -8.28 11.47
C ALA A 69 -4.22 -8.24 10.19
N VAL A 70 -2.91 -8.39 10.36
CA VAL A 70 -2.01 -8.70 9.26
C VAL A 70 -1.72 -10.19 9.29
N GLY A 71 -2.07 -10.89 8.21
CA GLY A 71 -1.70 -12.28 7.98
C GLY A 71 -0.35 -12.42 7.29
N GLN A 72 0.22 -13.61 7.40
CA GLN A 72 1.45 -13.99 6.74
C GLN A 72 1.28 -15.28 5.96
N ALA A 73 1.95 -15.38 4.82
CA ALA A 73 2.06 -16.60 4.04
C ALA A 73 3.45 -16.72 3.40
N LEU A 74 3.88 -17.96 3.15
CA LEU A 74 5.09 -18.26 2.40
C LEU A 74 4.73 -18.99 1.11
N ALA A 75 5.46 -18.67 0.04
CA ALA A 75 5.41 -19.48 -1.17
C ALA A 75 5.94 -20.88 -0.87
N ARG A 76 5.46 -21.90 -1.57
CA ARG A 76 5.91 -23.28 -1.43
C ARG A 76 7.29 -23.49 -2.07
N SER A 77 7.64 -22.65 -3.04
CA SER A 77 8.95 -22.65 -3.69
C SER A 77 9.38 -21.24 -4.08
N ALA A 78 10.64 -21.08 -4.45
CA ALA A 78 11.18 -19.82 -4.98
C ALA A 78 10.67 -19.47 -6.39
N LEU A 79 10.17 -20.46 -7.15
CA LEU A 79 9.89 -20.35 -8.58
C LEU A 79 8.39 -20.27 -8.90
N ASP A 80 7.55 -20.82 -8.03
CA ASP A 80 6.10 -20.81 -8.18
C ASP A 80 5.44 -19.93 -7.11
N ILE A 81 4.82 -18.85 -7.57
CA ILE A 81 4.07 -17.88 -6.78
C ILE A 81 2.60 -17.78 -7.21
N GLY A 82 2.13 -18.75 -8.01
CA GLY A 82 0.78 -18.78 -8.56
C GLY A 82 -0.30 -19.28 -7.58
N ALA A 83 -1.46 -19.62 -8.14
CA ALA A 83 -2.57 -20.18 -7.37
C ALA A 83 -2.19 -21.52 -6.72
N GLY A 84 -2.50 -21.69 -5.43
CA GLY A 84 -2.14 -22.90 -4.66
C GLY A 84 -0.68 -22.98 -4.21
N ALA A 85 0.17 -22.07 -4.69
CA ALA A 85 1.59 -22.04 -4.39
C ALA A 85 1.94 -21.40 -3.04
N TRP A 86 0.95 -21.07 -2.22
CA TRP A 86 1.14 -20.39 -0.93
C TRP A 86 0.60 -21.23 0.23
N TYR A 87 1.22 -21.11 1.40
CA TYR A 87 0.69 -21.62 2.67
C TYR A 87 0.70 -20.52 3.73
N LYS A 88 -0.40 -20.43 4.49
CA LYS A 88 -0.58 -19.41 5.53
C LYS A 88 0.22 -19.80 6.78
N LEU A 89 0.86 -18.81 7.39
CA LEU A 89 1.56 -18.92 8.66
C LEU A 89 0.72 -18.44 9.85
N GLY A 90 -0.39 -17.75 9.58
CA GLY A 90 -1.24 -17.14 10.61
C GLY A 90 -1.04 -15.62 10.73
N PRO A 91 -1.61 -14.99 11.78
CA PRO A 91 -1.47 -13.56 12.00
C PRO A 91 -0.04 -13.18 12.46
N LEU A 92 0.36 -11.94 12.22
CA LEU A 92 1.58 -11.37 12.82
C LEU A 92 1.49 -11.34 14.34
N ALA A 93 2.60 -11.69 14.99
CA ALA A 93 2.78 -11.54 16.43
C ALA A 93 3.44 -10.19 16.75
N TYR A 94 2.81 -9.43 17.64
CA TYR A 94 3.37 -8.19 18.16
C TYR A 94 3.85 -8.38 19.61
N VAL A 95 5.04 -7.85 19.95
CA VAL A 95 5.53 -7.88 21.34
C VAL A 95 4.75 -6.97 22.27
N ASN A 96 4.11 -5.93 21.71
CA ASN A 96 3.37 -4.91 22.44
C ASN A 96 2.03 -4.63 21.74
N PRO A 97 1.09 -5.59 21.71
CA PRO A 97 -0.17 -5.45 20.97
C PRO A 97 -1.00 -4.23 21.43
N ASP A 98 -0.90 -3.85 22.71
CA ASP A 98 -1.59 -2.67 23.28
C ASP A 98 -1.07 -1.32 22.73
N ALA A 99 -0.02 -1.32 21.90
CA ALA A 99 0.46 -0.13 21.19
C ALA A 99 -0.24 0.07 19.84
N LEU A 100 -0.97 -0.92 19.32
CA LEU A 100 -1.85 -0.73 18.17
C LEU A 100 -3.03 0.16 18.56
N LEU A 101 -3.28 1.21 17.77
CA LEU A 101 -4.37 2.16 18.02
C LEU A 101 -5.76 1.56 17.73
N GLY A 102 -5.78 0.40 17.09
CA GLY A 102 -6.95 -0.39 16.73
C GLY A 102 -6.50 -1.68 16.03
N GLY A 103 -7.27 -2.17 15.07
CA GLY A 103 -6.79 -3.25 14.20
C GLY A 103 -5.78 -2.76 13.16
N ALA A 104 -4.92 -3.66 12.66
CA ALA A 104 -3.97 -3.37 11.58
C ALA A 104 -4.45 -3.99 10.26
N HIS A 105 -4.41 -3.22 9.17
CA HIS A 105 -4.64 -3.73 7.82
C HIS A 105 -3.75 -3.05 6.77
N LYS A 106 -3.78 -3.54 5.53
CA LYS A 106 -2.99 -3.03 4.39
C LYS A 106 -1.49 -2.92 4.72
N PRO A 107 -0.84 -4.06 5.03
CA PRO A 107 0.57 -4.08 5.40
C PRO A 107 1.47 -3.70 4.23
N TRP A 108 2.56 -2.99 4.51
CA TRP A 108 3.64 -2.75 3.55
C TRP A 108 5.02 -2.75 4.21
N LEU A 109 5.91 -3.60 3.72
CA LEU A 109 7.31 -3.64 4.16
C LEU A 109 8.09 -2.50 3.52
N LEU A 110 9.02 -1.89 4.27
CA LEU A 110 10.01 -1.01 3.66
C LEU A 110 10.82 -1.79 2.62
N MET A 111 10.70 -1.40 1.35
CA MET A 111 11.41 -2.04 0.24
C MET A 111 12.55 -1.17 -0.28
N ASP A 112 13.48 -1.77 -0.98
CA ASP A 112 14.45 -1.05 -1.79
C ASP A 112 13.74 -0.44 -3.01
N ALA A 113 13.91 0.86 -3.25
CA ALA A 113 13.26 1.54 -4.37
C ALA A 113 13.66 0.96 -5.74
N TYR A 114 14.91 0.51 -5.89
CA TYR A 114 15.48 0.04 -7.16
C TYR A 114 15.46 -1.49 -7.31
N ARG A 115 15.06 -2.22 -6.27
CA ARG A 115 14.93 -3.67 -6.27
C ARG A 115 13.53 -4.05 -5.77
N PRO A 116 12.53 -4.11 -6.68
CA PRO A 116 11.17 -4.49 -6.32
C PRO A 116 11.12 -5.81 -5.55
N ASN A 117 10.24 -5.88 -4.55
CA ASN A 117 10.05 -7.04 -3.65
C ASN A 117 11.29 -7.38 -2.80
N VAL A 118 12.29 -6.51 -2.67
CA VAL A 118 13.40 -6.70 -1.73
C VAL A 118 13.16 -5.82 -0.50
N ALA A 119 12.95 -6.43 0.66
CA ALA A 119 12.81 -5.72 1.92
C ALA A 119 14.15 -5.18 2.43
N VAL A 120 14.16 -3.98 3.00
CA VAL A 120 15.37 -3.33 3.54
C VAL A 120 15.40 -3.45 5.06
N ARG A 121 16.59 -3.76 5.58
CA ARG A 121 16.92 -3.60 7.00
C ARG A 121 17.69 -2.29 7.17
N LEU A 122 17.22 -1.40 8.04
CA LEU A 122 18.00 -0.25 8.51
C LEU A 122 18.23 -0.44 10.00
N ASP A 123 19.47 -0.27 10.44
CA ASP A 123 19.89 -0.46 11.84
C ASP A 123 19.57 -1.88 12.36
N GLY A 124 19.72 -2.88 11.50
CA GLY A 124 19.43 -4.28 11.81
C GLY A 124 17.93 -4.62 11.92
N GLN A 125 17.03 -3.68 11.62
CA GLN A 125 15.59 -3.86 11.77
C GLN A 125 14.85 -3.70 10.43
N TYR A 126 13.92 -4.62 10.15
CA TYR A 126 12.86 -4.43 9.18
C TYR A 126 11.84 -3.41 9.69
N ARG A 127 11.16 -2.72 8.77
CA ARG A 127 10.07 -1.79 9.07
C ARG A 127 8.83 -2.21 8.29
N LEU A 128 7.72 -2.36 8.99
CA LEU A 128 6.39 -2.65 8.46
C LEU A 128 5.50 -1.45 8.73
N PHE A 129 4.88 -0.91 7.69
CA PHE A 129 3.86 0.12 7.79
C PHE A 129 2.49 -0.54 7.67
N VAL A 130 1.55 -0.14 8.52
CA VAL A 130 0.18 -0.65 8.54
C VAL A 130 -0.79 0.51 8.67
N VAL A 131 -1.94 0.38 8.03
CA VAL A 131 -3.07 1.24 8.32
C VAL A 131 -3.71 0.76 9.62
N SER A 132 -3.92 1.67 10.55
CA SER A 132 -4.55 1.44 11.84
C SER A 132 -5.71 2.40 12.05
N TRP A 133 -6.57 2.11 13.02
CA TRP A 133 -7.69 2.96 13.38
C TRP A 133 -7.35 3.78 14.61
N ARG A 134 -7.67 5.07 14.60
CA ARG A 134 -7.71 5.91 15.79
C ARG A 134 -9.12 6.46 15.92
N GLY A 135 -9.91 5.85 16.78
CA GLY A 135 -11.37 6.05 16.76
C GLY A 135 -11.93 5.60 15.40
N SER A 136 -12.64 6.50 14.72
CA SER A 136 -13.22 6.26 13.40
C SER A 136 -12.30 6.61 12.22
N THR A 137 -11.06 7.03 12.48
CA THR A 137 -10.16 7.55 11.45
C THR A 137 -9.02 6.59 11.17
N LYS A 138 -8.70 6.39 9.89
CA LYS A 138 -7.51 5.65 9.47
C LYS A 138 -6.25 6.52 9.54
N VAL A 139 -5.18 5.93 10.09
CA VAL A 139 -3.84 6.50 10.22
C VAL A 139 -2.81 5.43 9.86
N ILE A 140 -1.54 5.80 9.67
CA ILE A 140 -0.45 4.82 9.43
C ILE A 140 0.38 4.67 10.70
N GLN A 141 0.51 3.44 11.18
CA GLN A 141 1.49 3.06 12.21
C GLN A 141 2.66 2.31 11.57
N MET A 142 3.79 2.31 12.28
CA MET A 142 4.97 1.51 11.92
C MET A 142 5.26 0.50 13.01
N ALA A 143 5.73 -0.67 12.60
CA ALA A 143 6.30 -1.68 13.46
C ALA A 143 7.71 -2.05 12.98
N THR A 144 8.57 -2.50 13.88
CA THR A 144 9.93 -2.96 13.58
C THR A 144 10.15 -4.40 14.02
N ALA A 145 11.05 -5.11 13.35
CA ALA A 145 11.43 -6.46 13.73
C ALA A 145 12.86 -6.82 13.26
N PRO A 146 13.59 -7.69 13.98
CA PRO A 146 14.91 -8.15 13.57
C PRO A 146 14.88 -9.11 12.39
N SER A 147 13.75 -9.78 12.15
CA SER A 147 13.50 -10.70 11.04
C SER A 147 12.11 -10.47 10.43
N LEU A 148 11.86 -11.03 9.26
CA LEU A 148 10.53 -10.97 8.63
C LEU A 148 9.48 -11.81 9.37
N ASP A 149 9.90 -12.78 10.20
CA ASP A 149 9.00 -13.54 11.09
C ASP A 149 8.56 -12.74 12.32
N GLY A 150 9.28 -11.67 12.64
CA GLY A 150 9.12 -10.94 13.88
C GLY A 150 10.06 -11.41 15.00
N PRO A 151 9.67 -11.21 16.27
CA PRO A 151 8.42 -10.59 16.69
C PRO A 151 8.41 -9.09 16.38
N TRP A 152 7.23 -8.52 16.14
CA TRP A 152 7.09 -7.14 15.68
C TRP A 152 6.81 -6.18 16.85
N GLN A 153 7.55 -5.08 16.93
CA GLN A 153 7.33 -4.03 17.91
C GLN A 153 6.65 -2.83 17.27
N VAL A 154 5.44 -2.52 17.70
CA VAL A 154 4.62 -1.43 17.17
C VAL A 154 5.01 -0.11 17.84
N GLN A 155 5.16 0.94 17.04
CA GLN A 155 5.23 2.31 17.51
C GLN A 155 3.83 2.81 17.87
N ARG A 156 3.64 3.28 19.11
CA ARG A 156 2.34 3.76 19.61
C ARG A 156 1.81 4.99 18.87
N GLN A 157 2.69 5.94 18.54
CA GLN A 157 2.33 7.12 17.76
C GLN A 157 2.20 6.76 16.27
N PRO A 158 1.23 7.33 15.53
CA PRO A 158 1.18 7.15 14.09
C PRO A 158 2.39 7.82 13.43
N VAL A 159 2.92 7.19 12.38
CA VAL A 159 3.93 7.80 11.51
C VAL A 159 3.30 8.82 10.58
N LEU A 160 2.08 8.56 10.10
CA LEU A 160 1.27 9.53 9.36
C LEU A 160 -0.12 9.62 9.97
N ASP A 161 -0.49 10.83 10.32
CA ASP A 161 -1.79 11.19 10.84
C ASP A 161 -2.63 11.94 9.79
N VAL A 162 -3.93 12.12 10.00
CA VAL A 162 -4.78 12.92 9.11
C VAL A 162 -4.37 14.38 9.05
N GLY A 163 -4.66 15.01 7.91
CA GLY A 163 -4.50 16.46 7.75
C GLY A 163 -5.53 17.24 8.57
N SER A 164 -5.29 18.54 8.74
CA SER A 164 -6.24 19.45 9.38
C SER A 164 -7.14 20.12 8.36
N GLY A 165 -8.36 20.49 8.78
CA GLY A 165 -9.24 21.38 8.01
C GLY A 165 -9.66 20.82 6.66
N ASP A 166 -9.32 21.55 5.59
CA ASP A 166 -9.66 21.24 4.20
C ASP A 166 -8.63 20.38 3.47
N ALA A 167 -7.59 19.92 4.17
CA ALA A 167 -6.59 19.04 3.61
C ALA A 167 -7.23 17.81 2.93
N PHE A 168 -6.69 17.42 1.77
CA PHE A 168 -7.22 16.31 0.98
C PHE A 168 -7.17 14.94 1.71
N ASP A 169 -6.44 14.85 2.82
CA ASP A 169 -6.28 13.67 3.67
C ASP A 169 -6.81 13.90 5.10
N ALA A 170 -7.71 14.86 5.29
CA ALA A 170 -8.28 15.21 6.59
C ALA A 170 -9.26 14.16 7.14
N TYR A 171 -9.81 13.26 6.31
CA TYR A 171 -10.73 12.22 6.78
C TYR A 171 -10.01 10.93 7.14
N HIS A 172 -9.14 10.44 6.26
CA HIS A 172 -8.36 9.21 6.43
C HIS A 172 -7.01 9.32 5.72
N VAL A 173 -6.00 8.68 6.31
CA VAL A 173 -4.73 8.32 5.68
C VAL A 173 -4.70 6.78 5.60
N ASP A 174 -4.56 6.25 4.41
CA ASP A 174 -4.79 4.83 4.10
C ASP A 174 -3.78 4.33 3.05
N THR A 175 -3.79 3.02 2.76
CA THR A 175 -3.05 2.33 1.69
C THR A 175 -1.62 2.85 1.51
N VAL A 176 -0.74 2.50 2.45
CA VAL A 176 0.67 2.93 2.46
C VAL A 176 1.54 2.04 1.59
N THR A 177 2.51 2.65 0.90
CA THR A 177 3.71 1.98 0.37
C THR A 177 4.96 2.73 0.79
N ALA A 178 6.08 2.02 0.95
CA ALA A 178 7.30 2.56 1.55
C ALA A 178 8.55 2.06 0.82
N PHE A 179 9.45 2.99 0.48
CA PHE A 179 10.64 2.73 -0.30
C PHE A 179 11.86 3.44 0.28
N TRP A 180 12.97 2.72 0.40
CA TRP A 180 14.27 3.24 0.79
C TRP A 180 15.04 3.71 -0.42
N PHE A 181 15.49 4.97 -0.38
CA PHE A 181 16.38 5.57 -1.37
C PHE A 181 17.76 5.78 -0.73
N GLU A 182 18.63 4.79 -0.93
CA GLU A 182 19.96 4.76 -0.30
C GLU A 182 20.79 6.01 -0.58
N ALA A 183 20.86 6.47 -1.83
CA ALA A 183 21.63 7.66 -2.19
C ALA A 183 21.13 8.95 -1.49
N ARG A 184 19.86 8.98 -1.08
CA ARG A 184 19.24 10.11 -0.38
C ARG A 184 19.21 9.95 1.13
N GLN A 185 19.51 8.74 1.62
CA GLN A 185 19.32 8.33 3.01
C GLN A 185 17.90 8.64 3.52
N GLN A 186 16.89 8.44 2.66
CA GLN A 186 15.50 8.78 2.95
C GLN A 186 14.55 7.62 2.66
N ILE A 187 13.54 7.50 3.53
CA ILE A 187 12.35 6.69 3.30
C ILE A 187 11.31 7.58 2.63
N LEU A 188 10.82 7.16 1.46
CA LEU A 188 9.67 7.73 0.79
C LEU A 188 8.45 6.87 1.06
N LEU A 189 7.41 7.49 1.59
CA LEU A 189 6.10 6.90 1.77
C LEU A 189 5.15 7.45 0.70
N PHE A 190 4.39 6.57 0.06
CA PHE A 190 3.16 6.96 -0.61
C PHE A 190 1.98 6.53 0.23
N TYR A 191 0.91 7.32 0.22
CA TYR A 191 -0.31 7.02 0.94
C TYR A 191 -1.52 7.59 0.21
N LYS A 192 -2.68 6.99 0.46
CA LYS A 192 -3.98 7.44 0.00
C LYS A 192 -4.60 8.39 1.02
N GLY A 193 -4.96 9.59 0.58
CA GLY A 193 -5.67 10.58 1.39
C GLY A 193 -7.15 10.66 1.01
N TYR A 194 -8.03 10.64 2.00
CA TYR A 194 -9.45 10.91 1.80
C TYR A 194 -9.82 12.28 2.36
N PRO A 195 -10.52 13.10 1.56
CA PRO A 195 -10.89 14.43 2.00
C PRO A 195 -12.15 14.36 2.88
N ALA A 196 -12.16 15.17 3.94
CA ALA A 196 -13.37 15.38 4.75
C ALA A 196 -14.35 16.35 4.08
N LEU A 197 -13.81 17.30 3.31
CA LEU A 197 -14.55 18.35 2.61
C LEU A 197 -14.33 18.26 1.10
N ALA A 198 -15.31 18.74 0.33
CA ALA A 198 -15.19 18.84 -1.12
C ALA A 198 -13.91 19.60 -1.53
N GLN A 199 -13.12 19.00 -2.41
CA GLN A 199 -11.85 19.54 -2.87
C GLN A 199 -12.07 20.43 -4.10
N PRO A 200 -11.78 21.75 -4.02
CA PRO A 200 -12.08 22.70 -5.09
C PRO A 200 -11.36 22.39 -6.41
N ASP A 201 -10.19 21.76 -6.33
CA ASP A 201 -9.37 21.38 -7.48
C ASP A 201 -9.84 20.08 -8.17
N GLN A 202 -10.89 19.43 -7.66
CA GLN A 202 -11.45 18.17 -8.18
C GLN A 202 -12.95 18.30 -8.46
N PRO A 203 -13.39 19.20 -9.36
CA PRO A 203 -14.82 19.51 -9.54
C PRO A 203 -15.68 18.32 -9.97
N ARG A 204 -15.07 17.29 -10.58
CA ARG A 204 -15.77 16.06 -11.02
C ARG A 204 -15.80 14.97 -9.97
N SER A 205 -14.89 15.04 -9.01
CA SER A 205 -14.73 14.08 -7.93
C SER A 205 -14.35 14.80 -6.64
N PRO A 206 -15.22 15.67 -6.10
CA PRO A 206 -14.82 16.57 -5.00
C PRO A 206 -14.40 15.82 -3.75
N TYR A 207 -14.89 14.58 -3.57
CA TYR A 207 -14.51 13.71 -2.47
C TYR A 207 -13.60 12.57 -2.90
N GLY A 208 -13.14 12.55 -4.14
CA GLY A 208 -12.21 11.55 -4.65
C GLY A 208 -10.93 11.54 -3.83
N SER A 209 -10.45 10.34 -3.48
CA SER A 209 -9.15 10.22 -2.83
C SER A 209 -8.02 10.50 -3.82
N GLY A 210 -6.90 10.99 -3.30
CA GLY A 210 -5.65 11.15 -4.03
C GLY A 210 -4.54 10.30 -3.43
N SER A 211 -3.52 9.99 -4.22
CA SER A 211 -2.25 9.49 -3.69
C SER A 211 -1.35 10.68 -3.38
N ALA A 212 -0.59 10.57 -2.31
CA ALA A 212 0.30 11.60 -1.79
C ALA A 212 1.64 11.01 -1.36
N ALA A 213 2.61 11.88 -1.14
CA ALA A 213 3.93 11.52 -0.69
C ALA A 213 4.21 12.09 0.71
N ALA A 214 4.99 11.35 1.48
CA ALA A 214 5.61 11.81 2.72
C ALA A 214 7.02 11.24 2.84
N VAL A 215 7.87 11.89 3.62
CA VAL A 215 9.28 11.50 3.78
C VAL A 215 9.65 11.39 5.23
N MET A 216 10.56 10.47 5.52
CA MET A 216 11.16 10.36 6.83
C MET A 216 12.60 9.84 6.74
N SER A 217 13.40 10.18 7.73
CA SER A 217 14.72 9.61 7.96
C SER A 217 14.58 8.28 8.72
N PRO A 218 15.58 7.39 8.70
CA PRO A 218 15.51 6.09 9.37
C PRO A 218 15.18 6.14 10.87
N GLY A 219 15.62 7.20 11.56
CA GLY A 219 15.40 7.42 13.00
C GLY A 219 14.16 8.25 13.34
N ASP A 220 13.43 8.75 12.35
CA ASP A 220 12.24 9.55 12.61
C ASP A 220 11.08 8.66 13.09
N THR A 221 10.25 9.20 13.98
CA THR A 221 9.02 8.54 14.43
C THR A 221 7.77 9.05 13.71
N VAL A 222 7.88 10.17 12.99
CA VAL A 222 6.78 10.81 12.26
C VAL A 222 7.29 11.23 10.90
N ALA A 223 6.53 10.92 9.84
CA ALA A 223 6.87 11.31 8.49
C ALA A 223 6.31 12.70 8.16
N ARG A 224 7.09 13.47 7.41
CA ARG A 224 6.71 14.79 6.92
C ARG A 224 5.98 14.66 5.58
N LYS A 225 4.71 15.08 5.54
CA LYS A 225 3.91 15.12 4.32
C LYS A 225 4.50 16.10 3.30
N LEU A 226 4.51 15.68 2.04
CA LEU A 226 4.89 16.51 0.89
C LEU A 226 3.67 16.99 0.09
N GLY A 227 2.53 16.32 0.25
CA GLY A 227 1.27 16.65 -0.43
C GLY A 227 0.89 15.64 -1.50
N LYS A 228 -0.20 15.96 -2.20
CA LYS A 228 -0.82 15.12 -3.24
C LYS A 228 0.08 15.01 -4.47
N VAL A 229 0.31 13.79 -4.94
CA VAL A 229 1.14 13.48 -6.13
C VAL A 229 0.31 12.98 -7.32
N LEU A 230 -0.85 12.38 -7.04
CA LEU A 230 -1.83 11.97 -8.04
C LEU A 230 -3.24 12.28 -7.54
N ALA A 231 -4.02 12.95 -8.37
CA ALA A 231 -5.42 13.24 -8.14
C ALA A 231 -6.29 12.46 -9.15
N PRO A 232 -7.59 12.26 -8.86
CA PRO A 232 -8.55 11.78 -9.86
C PRO A 232 -8.45 12.61 -11.14
N SER A 233 -8.48 11.94 -12.28
CA SER A 233 -8.34 12.57 -13.59
C SER A 233 -9.47 13.56 -13.85
N SER A 234 -9.12 14.77 -14.29
CA SER A 234 -10.08 15.77 -14.75
C SER A 234 -10.63 15.46 -16.15
N LEU A 235 -9.98 14.56 -16.91
CA LEU A 235 -10.41 14.17 -18.25
C LEU A 235 -11.75 13.39 -18.19
N PRO A 236 -12.80 13.82 -18.91
CA PRO A 236 -14.05 13.08 -19.02
C PRO A 236 -13.84 11.63 -19.46
N GLY A 237 -14.50 10.70 -18.77
CA GLY A 237 -14.49 9.28 -19.13
C GLY A 237 -13.18 8.55 -18.82
N HIS A 238 -12.22 9.20 -18.16
CA HIS A 238 -10.98 8.53 -17.75
C HIS A 238 -11.25 7.47 -16.67
N TRP A 239 -10.57 6.33 -16.77
CA TRP A 239 -10.72 5.18 -15.86
C TRP A 239 -10.37 5.48 -14.40
N ALA A 240 -9.63 6.56 -14.17
CA ALA A 240 -9.20 7.04 -12.86
C ALA A 240 -9.85 8.40 -12.50
N GLY A 241 -11.03 8.69 -13.05
CA GLY A 241 -11.71 9.98 -12.86
C GLY A 241 -12.35 10.18 -11.49
N GLY A 242 -12.65 9.10 -10.76
CA GLY A 242 -13.43 9.08 -9.51
C GLY A 242 -12.57 9.14 -8.25
N TRP A 243 -11.70 8.15 -8.06
CA TRP A 243 -10.79 8.08 -6.91
C TRP A 243 -9.49 7.37 -7.28
N ILE A 244 -8.39 7.74 -6.63
CA ILE A 244 -7.06 7.12 -6.76
C ILE A 244 -6.72 6.35 -5.49
N GLY A 245 -6.26 5.11 -5.64
CA GLY A 245 -5.81 4.24 -4.57
C GLY A 245 -4.33 4.39 -4.21
N GLY A 246 -3.75 3.34 -3.64
CA GLY A 246 -2.31 3.30 -3.36
C GLY A 246 -1.51 2.99 -4.62
N LEU A 247 -0.21 3.28 -4.59
CA LEU A 247 0.69 3.03 -5.71
C LEU A 247 1.94 2.26 -5.28
N GLN A 248 2.45 1.41 -6.17
CA GLN A 248 3.74 0.76 -6.07
C GLN A 248 4.63 1.27 -7.19
N ILE A 249 5.83 1.75 -6.86
CA ILE A 249 6.79 2.22 -7.87
C ILE A 249 7.69 1.10 -8.38
N VAL A 250 8.09 1.22 -9.64
CA VAL A 250 9.09 0.38 -10.32
C VAL A 250 9.98 1.29 -11.16
N PRO A 251 11.32 1.13 -11.12
CA PRO A 251 12.22 1.94 -11.95
C PRO A 251 11.94 1.77 -13.44
N ALA A 252 12.06 2.86 -14.20
CA ALA A 252 11.93 2.84 -15.65
C ALA A 252 13.31 2.90 -16.34
N ARG A 253 13.52 2.09 -17.39
CA ARG A 253 14.79 2.09 -18.17
C ARG A 253 15.08 3.43 -18.84
N ARG A 254 14.02 4.20 -19.12
CA ARG A 254 14.10 5.53 -19.72
C ARG A 254 14.37 6.65 -18.69
N GLY A 255 14.73 6.30 -17.46
CA GLY A 255 14.76 7.23 -16.33
C GLY A 255 13.39 7.42 -15.69
N GLY A 256 13.38 7.86 -14.44
CA GLY A 256 12.16 8.01 -13.65
C GLY A 256 11.50 6.68 -13.26
N TRP A 257 10.18 6.71 -13.11
CA TRP A 257 9.42 5.67 -12.42
C TRP A 257 8.10 5.37 -13.11
N TYR A 258 7.75 4.09 -13.14
CA TYR A 258 6.38 3.64 -13.32
C TYR A 258 5.72 3.43 -11.96
N ALA A 259 4.43 3.71 -11.86
CA ALA A 259 3.60 3.34 -10.72
C ALA A 259 2.50 2.39 -11.18
N LEU A 260 2.37 1.24 -10.52
CA LEU A 260 1.18 0.40 -10.58
C LEU A 260 0.23 0.88 -9.49
N LEU A 261 -1.03 1.14 -9.85
CA LEU A 261 -2.03 1.67 -8.91
C LEU A 261 -3.41 1.09 -9.21
N ASN A 262 -4.30 1.20 -8.22
CA ASN A 262 -5.73 1.02 -8.42
C ASN A 262 -6.46 2.38 -8.43
N ALA A 263 -7.53 2.47 -9.20
CA ALA A 263 -8.39 3.66 -9.26
C ALA A 263 -9.81 3.28 -9.70
N SER A 264 -10.71 4.26 -9.77
CA SER A 264 -12.06 4.09 -10.32
C SER A 264 -12.48 5.30 -11.14
N PRO A 265 -13.35 5.13 -12.14
CA PRO A 265 -14.03 6.24 -12.79
C PRO A 265 -15.17 6.81 -11.93
N THR A 266 -15.65 6.06 -10.93
CA THR A 266 -16.82 6.43 -10.13
C THR A 266 -16.43 7.32 -8.96
N PRO A 267 -16.92 8.57 -8.89
CA PRO A 267 -16.63 9.44 -7.75
C PRO A 267 -17.34 8.92 -6.48
N PRO A 268 -16.69 9.00 -5.31
CA PRO A 268 -17.37 8.70 -4.06
C PRO A 268 -18.40 9.79 -3.73
N PRO A 269 -19.51 9.43 -3.06
CA PRO A 269 -20.45 10.42 -2.51
C PRO A 269 -19.78 11.29 -1.43
N SER A 270 -20.49 12.33 -0.97
CA SER A 270 -20.04 13.07 0.21
C SER A 270 -20.05 12.15 1.46
N PRO A 271 -19.17 12.38 2.43
CA PRO A 271 -19.19 11.65 3.70
C PRO A 271 -20.53 11.74 4.45
N GLU A 272 -21.28 12.84 4.26
CA GLU A 272 -22.62 13.02 4.84
C GLU A 272 -23.66 12.06 4.23
N LEU A 273 -23.61 11.85 2.92
CA LEU A 273 -24.54 10.95 2.21
C LEU A 273 -24.16 9.49 2.39
N SER A 274 -22.86 9.19 2.44
CA SER A 274 -22.38 7.84 2.75
C SER A 274 -21.03 7.91 3.48
N PRO A 275 -21.02 7.72 4.81
CA PRO A 275 -19.77 7.76 5.57
C PRO A 275 -18.87 6.55 5.27
N ILE A 276 -19.45 5.46 4.76
CA ILE A 276 -18.75 4.18 4.53
C ILE A 276 -18.24 4.06 3.09
N VAL A 277 -19.02 4.49 2.09
CA VAL A 277 -18.67 4.26 0.68
C VAL A 277 -17.66 5.30 0.22
N ARG A 278 -16.38 4.96 0.36
CA ARG A 278 -15.25 5.83 -0.04
C ARG A 278 -14.51 5.34 -1.29
N GLU A 279 -14.72 4.09 -1.67
CA GLU A 279 -14.08 3.44 -2.82
C GLU A 279 -15.13 2.72 -3.68
N PRO A 280 -16.08 3.45 -4.30
CA PRO A 280 -17.12 2.83 -5.12
C PRO A 280 -16.53 2.06 -6.31
N ALA A 281 -17.22 0.99 -6.70
CA ALA A 281 -16.87 0.17 -7.85
C ALA A 281 -17.10 0.91 -9.20
N PRO A 282 -16.45 0.46 -10.29
CA PRO A 282 -15.44 -0.59 -10.34
C PRO A 282 -14.08 -0.09 -9.80
N SER A 283 -13.29 -0.99 -9.19
CA SER A 283 -11.88 -0.76 -8.91
C SER A 283 -11.07 -1.37 -10.05
N LEU A 284 -10.31 -0.54 -10.77
CA LEU A 284 -9.52 -0.91 -11.93
C LEU A 284 -8.03 -0.77 -11.61
N GLY A 285 -7.20 -1.65 -12.16
CA GLY A 285 -5.74 -1.51 -12.14
C GLY A 285 -5.25 -0.65 -13.29
N GLY A 286 -4.16 0.10 -13.10
CA GLY A 286 -3.55 0.88 -14.17
C GLY A 286 -2.17 1.39 -13.82
N TRP A 287 -1.60 2.15 -14.76
CA TRP A 287 -0.23 2.63 -14.67
C TRP A 287 -0.17 4.15 -14.68
N ALA A 288 0.83 4.70 -14.00
CA ALA A 288 1.27 6.08 -14.17
C ALA A 288 2.79 6.13 -14.39
N TYR A 289 3.29 7.25 -14.90
CA TYR A 289 4.71 7.47 -15.11
C TYR A 289 5.12 8.87 -14.66
N THR A 290 6.29 8.98 -14.04
CA THR A 290 6.99 10.25 -13.86
C THR A 290 8.42 10.13 -14.39
N ALA A 291 8.92 11.20 -15.01
CA ALA A 291 10.32 11.28 -15.43
C ALA A 291 11.24 11.78 -14.30
N GLU A 292 10.68 12.22 -13.17
CA GLU A 292 11.44 12.74 -12.04
C GLU A 292 12.25 11.62 -11.39
N GLU A 293 13.52 11.90 -11.07
CA GLU A 293 14.37 10.95 -10.34
C GLU A 293 13.84 10.70 -8.92
N TRP A 294 13.28 11.75 -8.30
CA TRP A 294 12.61 11.68 -7.01
C TRP A 294 11.09 11.67 -7.23
N PRO A 295 10.39 10.53 -7.02
CA PRO A 295 9.04 10.32 -7.56
C PRO A 295 7.90 11.00 -6.77
N VAL A 296 8.08 12.25 -6.37
CA VAL A 296 7.12 13.03 -5.57
C VAL A 296 6.28 14.00 -6.40
N GLY A 297 6.48 14.03 -7.72
CA GLY A 297 5.77 14.89 -8.65
C GLY A 297 5.79 14.35 -10.08
N GLY A 298 5.27 15.14 -11.01
CA GLY A 298 5.40 14.87 -12.45
C GLY A 298 4.65 13.65 -12.97
N TRP A 299 3.75 13.07 -12.16
CA TRP A 299 3.03 11.85 -12.52
C TRP A 299 1.98 12.08 -13.60
N GLN A 300 2.01 11.21 -14.61
CA GLN A 300 1.05 11.15 -15.71
C GLN A 300 0.42 9.77 -15.74
N MET A 301 -0.89 9.69 -15.54
CA MET A 301 -1.63 8.43 -15.68
C MET A 301 -1.67 8.00 -17.15
N LEU A 302 -1.49 6.70 -17.38
CA LEU A 302 -1.65 6.12 -18.70
C LEU A 302 -3.15 6.08 -19.06
N ALA A 303 -3.44 6.25 -20.35
CA ALA A 303 -4.80 6.50 -20.84
C ALA A 303 -5.77 5.34 -20.64
N ARG A 304 -5.27 4.10 -20.52
CA ARG A 304 -6.09 2.89 -20.40
C ARG A 304 -5.76 2.12 -19.11
N PRO A 305 -6.77 1.56 -18.44
CA PRO A 305 -6.55 0.61 -17.36
C PRO A 305 -5.96 -0.70 -17.90
N ILE A 306 -5.51 -1.56 -17.00
CA ILE A 306 -5.07 -2.94 -17.25
C ILE A 306 -6.26 -3.82 -17.65
N GLU A 307 -7.45 -3.55 -17.09
CA GLU A 307 -8.68 -4.32 -17.24
C GLU A 307 -9.78 -3.52 -17.94
#